data_AF-A0A166VHJ0-F1
#
_entry.id   AF-A0A166VHJ0-F1
#
_cell.length_a   1.000
_cell.length_b   1.000
_cell.length_c   1.000
_cell.angle_alpha   90.00
_cell.angle_beta   90.00
_cell.angle_gamma   90.00
#
_symmetry.space_group_name_H-M   'P 1'
#
loop_
_entity.id
_entity.type
_entity.pdbx_description
1 polymer ?
#
loop_
_entity_poly.entity_id
_entity_poly.type
_entity_poly.pdbx_seq_one_letter_code
_entity_poly.pdbx_strand_id
1 'polypeptide(L)'
;MSMPASLMGFGIFKTLQPLLTFPFSAVENVLLQSVAGGMAVMPLGCGIVGVIPAMNYLLEPEEYGPINFILHGHDATSSRQEQLDRAARGGYASLVYRRDSGDPVTGHDAESCTDSESVQHNPVEQFEWASNMRLLVICFVVSGALTVSTFFYPVLRNIPVFGSVAASQWLWTFNPSLAYVGQGLIMGPETTLHMTLGAAVGWGLLSPLAKSKGWAPGPVNDWEHGSKGWIVWISLAIMLVDAIVSLGYAVLRPLGSSLSLNPAEFFYHALPSNFRRRSEESCGRYTLLQDEDDSSTSQTDMTSEPPRPGHNFSDVASDVRDDAPADHRIGKPVVITGLISSVLCCVGTTHFVFGDLVPLYAIIIAVLMALLLSIMGVRALGETDLNPVSGISKLAQLFFALIVPQSNQRSVIINLVAGAVSEAGALQAGDLMQDLKTGHLLGAAPKAQFWGQIIGATTGAILSAYFYKVYTSAYDIPGDLFPVPTAYVWVFTARLVTGQGLPYMAKECAFTTGAIIVITTLLRIVYVDRRWRSWIPGGIAVAIGECTVSSQRVVSGLIGQGMYNVPSFTLARALGGVLCWYWTAVLKKSDTQLIILASGFILGEGFLSVVNLALQQLKIPHL
;
A
#
# COMPACT_ATOMS: atom_id res chain seq x y z
N MET A 1 2.05 5.90 -2.20
CA MET A 1 2.62 7.07 -2.90
C MET A 1 2.64 8.33 -2.03
N SER A 2 2.69 8.19 -0.69
CA SER A 2 2.78 9.33 0.23
C SER A 2 4.13 10.05 0.15
N MET A 3 5.23 9.30 0.08
CA MET A 3 6.60 9.84 0.07
C MET A 3 6.85 10.94 -0.98
N PRO A 4 6.54 10.75 -2.28
CA PRO A 4 6.79 11.79 -3.27
C PRO A 4 5.92 13.05 -3.07
N ALA A 5 4.65 12.89 -2.68
CA ALA A 5 3.76 14.01 -2.39
C ALA A 5 4.24 14.79 -1.15
N SER A 6 4.66 14.09 -0.10
CA SER A 6 5.25 14.66 1.11
C SER A 6 6.55 15.41 0.82
N LEU A 7 7.44 14.85 -0.01
CA LEU A 7 8.71 15.50 -0.38
C LEU A 7 8.48 16.77 -1.21
N MET A 8 7.54 16.73 -2.16
CA MET A 8 7.18 17.91 -2.94
C MET A 8 6.56 18.99 -2.05
N GLY A 9 5.62 18.61 -1.18
CA GLY A 9 5.02 19.53 -0.21
C GLY A 9 6.08 20.15 0.71
N PHE A 10 6.95 19.33 1.31
CA PHE A 10 8.08 19.82 2.10
C PHE A 10 8.93 20.83 1.32
N GLY A 11 9.27 20.52 0.06
CA GLY A 11 10.02 21.44 -0.80
C GLY A 11 9.33 22.78 -1.02
N ILE A 12 8.03 22.77 -1.27
CA ILE A 12 7.22 23.99 -1.48
C ILE A 12 7.17 24.81 -0.18
N PHE A 13 6.83 24.22 0.96
CA PHE A 13 6.75 24.97 2.22
C PHE A 13 8.11 25.44 2.72
N LYS A 14 9.18 24.68 2.46
CA LYS A 14 10.54 25.09 2.79
C LYS A 14 11.03 26.26 1.93
N THR A 15 10.71 26.28 0.63
CA THR A 15 11.04 27.41 -0.25
C THR A 15 10.21 28.66 0.07
N LEU A 16 8.95 28.48 0.47
CA LEU A 16 8.07 29.56 0.90
C LEU A 16 8.29 29.99 2.36
N GLN A 17 9.22 29.38 3.10
CA GLN A 17 9.49 29.69 4.51
C GLN A 17 9.68 31.20 4.80
N PRO A 18 10.34 32.01 3.94
CA PRO A 18 10.45 33.46 4.17
C PRO A 18 9.12 34.23 4.07
N LEU A 19 8.10 33.63 3.45
CA LEU A 19 6.77 34.21 3.24
C LEU A 19 5.74 33.71 4.27
N LEU A 20 6.10 32.73 5.11
CA LEU A 20 5.21 32.17 6.11
C LEU A 20 5.20 33.02 7.38
N THR A 21 4.01 33.25 7.93
CA THR A 21 3.84 33.95 9.22
C THR A 21 4.40 33.14 10.40
N PHE A 22 4.44 31.81 10.26
CA PHE A 22 4.94 30.88 11.28
C PHE A 22 6.10 30.05 10.72
N PRO A 23 7.09 29.68 11.56
CA PRO A 23 8.21 28.86 11.11
C PRO A 23 7.72 27.46 10.72
N PHE A 24 8.18 26.97 9.56
CA PHE A 24 7.91 25.60 9.14
C PHE A 24 8.86 24.64 9.89
N SER A 25 8.39 24.09 11.00
CA SER A 25 9.13 23.16 11.86
C SER A 25 8.88 21.70 11.48
N ALA A 26 9.51 20.78 12.21
CA ALA A 26 9.28 19.35 12.04
C ALA A 26 7.81 18.95 12.29
N VAL A 27 7.11 19.65 13.19
CA VAL A 27 5.71 19.35 13.54
C VAL A 27 4.76 19.72 12.39
N GLU A 28 4.95 20.89 11.75
CA GLU A 28 4.18 21.25 10.55
C GLU A 28 4.48 20.33 9.38
N ASN A 29 5.72 19.85 9.27
CA ASN A 29 6.07 18.85 8.27
C ASN A 29 5.36 17.51 8.52
N VAL A 30 5.19 17.07 9.76
CA VAL A 30 4.38 15.88 10.07
C VAL A 30 2.92 16.09 9.66
N LEU A 31 2.34 17.26 9.93
CA LEU A 31 0.98 17.56 9.49
C LEU A 31 0.87 17.53 7.95
N LEU A 32 1.83 18.12 7.24
CA LEU A 32 1.92 18.06 5.78
C LEU A 32 1.99 16.62 5.29
N GLN A 33 2.81 15.79 5.92
CA GLN A 33 2.94 14.37 5.58
C GLN A 33 1.64 13.61 5.81
N SER A 34 0.92 13.89 6.90
CA SER A 34 -0.38 13.28 7.18
C SER A 34 -1.45 13.67 6.14
N VAL A 35 -1.46 14.93 5.69
CA VAL A 35 -2.37 15.37 4.60
C VAL A 35 -1.99 14.70 3.27
N ALA A 36 -0.70 14.71 2.92
CA ALA A 36 -0.18 14.11 1.70
C ALA A 36 -0.40 12.58 1.68
N GLY A 37 -0.20 11.92 2.82
CA GLY A 37 -0.47 10.51 3.05
C GLY A 37 -1.94 10.18 2.82
N GLY A 38 -2.84 10.87 3.52
CA GLY A 38 -4.28 10.71 3.36
C GLY A 38 -4.75 10.88 1.91
N MET A 39 -4.22 11.87 1.19
CA MET A 39 -4.57 12.12 -0.21
C MET A 39 -4.02 11.04 -1.16
N ALA A 40 -2.75 10.67 -1.02
CA ALA A 40 -2.05 9.83 -1.99
C ALA A 40 -2.50 8.36 -2.00
N VAL A 41 -3.19 7.91 -0.95
CA VAL A 41 -3.68 6.52 -0.82
C VAL A 41 -5.07 6.37 -1.46
N MET A 42 -5.82 7.46 -1.65
CA MET A 42 -7.19 7.43 -2.16
C MET A 42 -7.37 6.74 -3.52
N PRO A 43 -6.47 6.85 -4.52
CA PRO A 43 -6.65 6.11 -5.78
C PRO A 43 -6.80 4.59 -5.58
N LEU A 44 -6.07 4.02 -4.62
CA LEU A 44 -6.19 2.61 -4.26
C LEU A 44 -7.41 2.37 -3.37
N GLY A 45 -7.65 3.20 -2.36
CA GLY A 45 -8.81 3.08 -1.47
C GLY A 45 -10.16 3.21 -2.19
N CYS A 46 -10.23 4.02 -3.25
CA CYS A 46 -11.41 4.15 -4.10
C CYS A 46 -11.55 3.00 -5.12
N GLY A 47 -10.63 2.04 -5.16
CA GLY A 47 -10.68 0.88 -6.06
C GLY A 47 -10.43 1.21 -7.53
N ILE A 48 -9.88 2.39 -7.85
CA ILE A 48 -9.74 2.92 -9.22
C ILE A 48 -8.75 2.10 -10.06
N VAL A 49 -7.81 1.40 -9.42
CA VAL A 49 -6.80 0.58 -10.09
C VAL A 49 -7.24 -0.89 -10.25
N GLY A 50 -8.35 -1.30 -9.61
CA GLY A 50 -8.76 -2.71 -9.54
C GLY A 50 -10.27 -2.91 -9.72
N VAL A 51 -11.03 -2.70 -8.65
CA VAL A 51 -12.46 -3.05 -8.59
C VAL A 51 -13.33 -2.19 -9.51
N ILE A 52 -13.07 -0.88 -9.59
CA ILE A 52 -13.87 0.02 -10.44
C ILE A 52 -13.70 -0.32 -11.93
N PRO A 53 -12.48 -0.47 -12.49
CA PRO A 53 -12.32 -0.94 -13.86
C PRO A 53 -12.88 -2.35 -14.09
N ALA A 54 -12.80 -3.23 -13.10
CA ALA A 54 -13.42 -4.55 -13.16
C ALA A 54 -14.93 -4.45 -13.38
N MET A 55 -15.61 -3.61 -12.61
CA MET A 55 -17.05 -3.38 -12.75
C MET A 55 -17.41 -2.64 -14.05
N ASN A 56 -16.58 -1.68 -14.48
CA ASN A 56 -16.82 -0.86 -15.68
C ASN A 56 -16.62 -1.61 -16.98
N TYR A 57 -15.71 -2.58 -17.03
CA TYR A 57 -15.24 -3.12 -18.32
C TYR A 57 -15.19 -4.64 -18.40
N LEU A 58 -15.13 -5.35 -17.27
CA LEU A 58 -14.84 -6.79 -17.28
C LEU A 58 -16.02 -7.66 -16.85
N LEU A 59 -17.05 -7.09 -16.21
CA LEU A 59 -18.27 -7.82 -15.87
C LEU A 59 -19.09 -8.13 -17.12
N GLU A 60 -19.63 -9.35 -17.16
CA GLU A 60 -20.49 -9.83 -18.23
C GLU A 60 -21.95 -9.36 -18.05
N PRO A 61 -22.76 -9.31 -19.12
CA PRO A 61 -24.18 -8.96 -19.03
C PRO A 61 -24.98 -9.85 -18.06
N GLU A 62 -24.59 -11.13 -17.97
CA GLU A 62 -25.17 -12.12 -17.06
C GLU A 62 -24.86 -11.82 -15.58
N GLU A 63 -23.78 -11.08 -15.34
CA GLU A 63 -23.32 -10.64 -14.02
C GLU A 63 -23.86 -9.23 -13.68
N TYR A 64 -24.78 -8.67 -14.47
CA TYR A 64 -25.29 -7.28 -14.38
C TYR A 64 -24.23 -6.20 -14.68
N GLY A 65 -23.23 -6.52 -15.49
CA GLY A 65 -22.27 -5.55 -16.01
C GLY A 65 -22.40 -5.29 -17.52
N PRO A 66 -21.56 -4.41 -18.08
CA PRO A 66 -20.68 -3.46 -17.39
C PRO A 66 -21.47 -2.35 -16.68
N ILE A 67 -21.01 -1.94 -15.49
CA ILE A 67 -21.63 -0.84 -14.75
C ILE A 67 -21.06 0.47 -15.28
N ASN A 68 -21.86 1.25 -16.00
CA ASN A 68 -21.46 2.60 -16.37
C ASN A 68 -21.70 3.54 -15.18
N PHE A 69 -20.67 3.87 -14.40
CA PHE A 69 -20.73 4.95 -13.39
C PHE A 69 -20.84 6.36 -14.01
N ILE A 70 -21.43 6.49 -15.21
CA ILE A 70 -21.83 7.77 -15.78
C ILE A 70 -23.15 8.11 -15.09
N LEU A 71 -23.18 9.20 -14.31
CA LEU A 71 -24.43 9.75 -13.81
C LEU A 71 -25.41 9.84 -14.98
N HIS A 72 -26.49 9.05 -14.93
CA HIS A 72 -27.55 9.07 -15.92
C HIS A 72 -28.04 10.50 -16.12
N GLY A 73 -27.63 11.11 -17.22
CA GLY A 73 -28.43 12.09 -17.91
C GLY A 73 -29.41 11.33 -18.78
N HIS A 74 -30.56 10.97 -18.23
CA HIS A 74 -31.76 10.71 -19.02
C HIS A 74 -33.00 11.16 -18.21
N ASP A 75 -33.83 11.94 -18.89
CA ASP A 75 -35.22 12.29 -18.57
C ASP A 75 -35.52 13.39 -17.52
N ALA A 76 -34.80 14.51 -17.59
CA ALA A 76 -35.29 15.78 -17.03
C ALA A 76 -34.84 17.00 -17.87
N THR A 77 -35.16 17.00 -19.16
CA THR A 77 -34.93 18.12 -20.09
C THR A 77 -35.85 19.33 -19.87
N SER A 78 -36.59 19.42 -18.76
CA SER A 78 -37.47 20.57 -18.48
C SER A 78 -37.09 21.40 -17.24
N SER A 79 -36.19 20.95 -16.35
CA SER A 79 -35.93 21.65 -15.08
C SER A 79 -34.53 22.27 -14.93
N ARG A 80 -33.58 21.97 -15.85
CA ARG A 80 -32.19 22.45 -15.74
C ARG A 80 -32.01 23.91 -16.14
N GLN A 81 -32.83 24.42 -17.06
CA GLN A 81 -32.77 25.82 -17.47
C GLN A 81 -33.21 26.76 -16.33
N GLU A 82 -34.19 26.32 -15.52
CA GLU A 82 -34.72 27.12 -14.41
C GLU A 82 -33.80 27.11 -13.17
N GLN A 83 -32.99 26.06 -13.00
CA GLN A 83 -31.99 25.98 -11.92
C GLN A 83 -30.69 26.73 -12.25
N LEU A 84 -30.27 26.74 -13.52
CA LEU A 84 -29.09 27.49 -13.98
C LEU A 84 -29.32 29.01 -13.87
N ASP A 85 -30.54 29.50 -14.13
CA ASP A 85 -30.89 30.92 -13.99
C ASP A 85 -31.03 31.39 -12.51
N ARG A 86 -31.17 30.45 -11.56
CA ARG A 86 -31.15 30.75 -10.11
C ARG A 86 -29.73 30.74 -9.53
N ALA A 87 -28.83 29.90 -10.07
CA ALA A 87 -27.42 29.86 -9.63
C ALA A 87 -26.60 31.08 -10.10
N ALA A 88 -27.00 31.74 -11.20
CA ALA A 88 -26.33 32.93 -11.72
C ALA A 88 -26.56 34.23 -10.91
N ARG A 89 -27.34 34.19 -9.81
CA ARG A 89 -27.67 35.38 -8.98
C ARG A 89 -27.01 35.42 -7.60
N GLY A 90 -26.16 34.46 -7.26
CA GLY A 90 -25.42 34.43 -6.00
C GLY A 90 -24.06 35.11 -6.10
N GLY A 91 -23.97 36.38 -5.71
CA GLY A 91 -22.71 37.12 -5.65
C GLY A 91 -21.76 36.57 -4.58
N TYR A 92 -20.51 36.34 -4.96
CA TYR A 92 -19.42 35.97 -4.05
C TYR A 92 -19.00 37.19 -3.22
N ALA A 93 -19.13 37.10 -1.90
CA ALA A 93 -18.56 38.06 -0.96
C ALA A 93 -17.37 37.41 -0.23
N SER A 94 -16.19 37.96 -0.48
CA SER A 94 -14.97 37.72 0.30
C SER A 94 -15.19 38.22 1.74
N LEU A 95 -14.76 37.48 2.74
CA LEU A 95 -14.62 38.01 4.10
C LEU A 95 -13.22 37.80 4.64
N VAL A 96 -12.44 38.87 4.43
CA VAL A 96 -11.26 39.27 5.20
C VAL A 96 -11.66 39.48 6.66
N TYR A 97 -10.91 38.92 7.60
CA TYR A 97 -11.05 39.21 9.03
C TYR A 97 -10.39 40.57 9.35
N ARG A 98 -11.16 41.52 9.91
CA ARG A 98 -10.66 42.82 10.36
C ARG A 98 -10.77 42.92 11.89
N ARG A 99 -9.66 43.34 12.47
CA ARG A 99 -9.41 43.69 13.87
C ARG A 99 -10.25 44.89 14.30
N ASP A 100 -10.72 44.87 15.55
CA ASP A 100 -11.09 46.08 16.31
C ASP A 100 -10.39 46.08 17.68
N SER A 101 -10.18 47.29 18.19
CA SER A 101 -9.27 47.68 19.26
C SER A 101 -9.99 48.44 20.39
N GLY A 102 -9.52 48.21 21.64
CA GLY A 102 -9.61 49.06 22.83
C GLY A 102 -10.72 48.70 23.84
N ASP A 103 -10.58 48.71 25.17
CA ASP A 103 -9.50 48.93 26.18
C ASP A 103 -10.11 48.51 27.57
N PRO A 104 -9.57 48.85 28.76
CA PRO A 104 -8.45 48.20 29.47
C PRO A 104 -8.89 47.65 30.86
N VAL A 105 -8.23 46.60 31.40
CA VAL A 105 -8.19 46.36 32.87
C VAL A 105 -6.84 45.77 33.28
N THR A 106 -6.38 46.28 34.42
CA THR A 106 -5.07 46.25 35.10
C THR A 106 -4.63 44.90 35.70
N GLY A 107 -3.35 44.57 35.50
CA GLY A 107 -2.35 44.23 36.55
C GLY A 107 -2.45 42.91 37.33
N HIS A 108 -1.50 42.00 37.07
CA HIS A 108 -0.55 41.52 38.10
C HIS A 108 0.65 40.81 37.48
N ASP A 109 1.81 41.04 38.09
CA ASP A 109 3.16 40.68 37.69
C ASP A 109 3.46 39.17 37.76
N ALA A 110 4.31 38.70 36.83
CA ALA A 110 5.28 37.64 37.09
C ALA A 110 6.39 37.70 36.03
N GLU A 111 7.62 37.53 36.52
CA GLU A 111 8.89 37.94 35.94
C GLU A 111 9.36 37.14 34.71
N SER A 112 10.29 37.79 34.03
CA SER A 112 11.11 37.38 32.88
C SER A 112 11.76 36.01 32.97
N CYS A 113 11.78 35.30 31.84
CA CYS A 113 12.97 34.61 31.28
C CYS A 113 12.85 34.61 29.76
N THR A 114 13.54 35.55 29.11
CA THR A 114 13.80 35.55 27.67
C THR A 114 14.97 34.63 27.38
N ASP A 115 14.71 33.40 26.94
CA ASP A 115 15.67 32.65 26.14
C ASP A 115 15.17 32.64 24.69
N SER A 116 15.61 33.67 23.96
CA SER A 116 15.60 33.62 22.51
C SER A 116 16.71 32.67 22.08
N GLU A 117 16.41 31.37 22.00
CA GLU A 117 17.26 30.45 21.25
C GLU A 117 17.22 30.87 19.78
N SER A 118 18.21 31.67 19.39
CA SER A 118 18.56 31.88 17.99
C SER A 118 18.87 30.51 17.39
N VAL A 119 17.98 30.00 16.56
CA VAL A 119 18.23 28.82 15.73
C VAL A 119 19.41 29.15 14.81
N GLN A 120 20.62 28.79 15.23
CA GLN A 120 21.81 28.83 14.40
C GLN A 120 21.62 27.81 13.28
N HIS A 121 21.23 28.29 12.11
CA HIS A 121 21.15 27.47 10.91
C HIS A 121 22.56 27.00 10.53
N ASN A 122 22.83 25.71 10.70
CA ASN A 122 24.07 25.09 10.26
C ASN A 122 24.21 25.22 8.73
N PRO A 123 25.27 25.85 8.19
CA PRO A 123 25.44 26.05 6.75
C PRO A 123 25.57 24.73 5.98
N VAL A 124 25.97 23.64 6.66
CA VAL A 124 26.06 22.28 6.11
C VAL A 124 24.67 21.74 5.74
N GLU A 125 23.66 21.91 6.61
CA GLU A 125 22.30 21.42 6.36
C GLU A 125 21.61 22.16 5.21
N GLN A 126 21.87 23.47 5.07
CA GLN A 126 21.34 24.26 3.95
C GLN A 126 21.94 23.82 2.60
N PHE A 127 23.24 23.50 2.58
CA PHE A 127 23.92 23.01 1.39
C PHE A 127 23.41 21.62 0.96
N GLU A 128 23.20 20.72 1.92
CA GLU A 128 22.63 19.39 1.67
C GLU A 128 21.19 19.48 1.14
N TRP A 129 20.35 20.34 1.72
CA TRP A 129 18.98 20.57 1.24
C TRP A 129 18.96 21.09 -0.20
N ALA A 130 19.74 22.13 -0.51
CA ALA A 130 19.75 22.73 -1.84
C ALA A 130 20.20 21.72 -2.91
N SER A 131 21.21 20.90 -2.59
CA SER A 131 21.67 19.81 -3.46
C SER A 131 20.58 18.76 -3.69
N ASN A 132 19.90 18.34 -2.62
CA ASN A 132 18.82 17.36 -2.67
C ASN A 132 17.61 17.88 -3.46
N MET A 133 17.22 19.14 -3.27
CA MET A 133 16.14 19.76 -4.03
C MET A 133 16.49 19.88 -5.51
N ARG A 134 17.73 20.29 -5.82
CA ARG A 134 18.23 20.34 -7.20
C ARG A 134 18.20 18.97 -7.86
N LEU A 135 18.60 17.91 -7.14
CA LEU A 135 18.53 16.54 -7.63
C LEU A 135 17.09 16.15 -7.96
N LEU A 136 16.14 16.42 -7.05
CA LEU A 136 14.71 16.15 -7.26
C LEU A 136 14.20 16.83 -8.53
N VAL A 137 14.50 18.13 -8.70
CA VAL A 137 14.04 18.91 -9.88
C VAL A 137 14.68 18.40 -11.17
N ILE A 138 15.97 18.06 -11.17
CA ILE A 138 16.63 17.48 -12.35
C ILE A 138 15.96 16.17 -12.74
N CYS A 139 15.78 15.25 -11.78
CA CYS A 139 15.11 13.97 -12.01
C CYS A 139 13.67 14.15 -12.48
N PHE A 140 12.94 15.13 -11.91
CA PHE A 140 11.60 15.51 -12.34
C PHE A 140 11.57 15.97 -13.80
N VAL A 141 12.45 16.88 -14.19
CA VAL A 141 12.50 17.43 -15.56
C VAL A 141 12.92 16.35 -16.56
N VAL A 142 13.94 15.54 -16.24
CA VAL A 142 14.40 14.45 -17.10
C VAL A 142 13.30 13.42 -17.32
N SER A 143 12.63 13.00 -16.24
CA SER A 143 11.53 12.05 -16.31
C SER A 143 10.35 12.62 -17.10
N GLY A 144 9.94 13.84 -16.79
CA GLY A 144 8.85 14.52 -17.50
C GLY A 144 9.11 14.73 -18.98
N ALA A 145 10.33 15.14 -19.35
CA ALA A 145 10.74 15.30 -20.74
C ALA A 145 10.71 13.98 -21.50
N LEU A 146 11.15 12.88 -20.88
CA LEU A 146 11.05 11.55 -21.47
C LEU A 146 9.58 11.16 -21.65
N THR A 147 8.72 11.39 -20.66
CA THR A 147 7.27 11.09 -20.73
C THR A 147 6.60 11.81 -21.89
N VAL A 148 6.86 13.10 -22.08
CA VAL A 148 6.33 13.86 -23.23
C VAL A 148 6.94 13.35 -24.54
N SER A 149 8.22 13.02 -24.56
CA SER A 149 8.86 12.45 -25.75
C SER A 149 8.25 11.10 -26.16
N THR A 150 7.88 10.25 -25.19
CA THR A 150 7.20 8.97 -25.51
C THR A 150 5.78 9.14 -26.06
N PHE A 151 5.14 10.29 -25.85
CA PHE A 151 3.86 10.60 -26.50
C PHE A 151 4.06 10.80 -28.00
N PHE A 152 5.12 11.51 -28.39
CA PHE A 152 5.43 11.72 -29.80
C PHE A 152 6.03 10.48 -30.45
N TYR A 153 6.85 9.70 -29.73
CA TYR A 153 7.49 8.49 -30.26
C TYR A 153 7.05 7.24 -29.50
N PRO A 154 5.88 6.65 -29.81
CA PRO A 154 5.35 5.48 -29.11
C PRO A 154 6.27 4.25 -29.18
N VAL A 155 7.13 4.17 -30.19
CA VAL A 155 8.13 3.10 -30.36
C VAL A 155 9.06 3.00 -29.15
N LEU A 156 9.33 4.12 -28.47
CA LEU A 156 10.18 4.15 -27.27
C LEU A 156 9.58 3.36 -26.10
N ARG A 157 8.27 3.03 -26.10
CA ARG A 157 7.61 2.31 -25.00
C ARG A 157 7.79 0.79 -25.07
N ASN A 158 8.10 0.25 -26.25
CA ASN A 158 8.18 -1.19 -26.50
C ASN A 158 9.51 -1.58 -27.12
N ILE A 159 10.60 -1.39 -26.38
CA ILE A 159 11.95 -1.69 -26.88
C ILE A 159 12.17 -3.22 -26.89
N PRO A 160 12.46 -3.85 -28.04
CA PRO A 160 12.66 -5.30 -28.13
C PRO A 160 14.07 -5.71 -27.68
N VAL A 161 14.36 -5.63 -26.38
CA VAL A 161 15.70 -5.91 -25.82
C VAL A 161 16.16 -7.35 -26.07
N PHE A 162 15.24 -8.32 -26.07
CA PHE A 162 15.54 -9.74 -26.28
C PHE A 162 15.28 -10.22 -27.73
N GLY A 163 15.20 -9.29 -28.68
CA GLY A 163 14.93 -9.56 -30.08
C GLY A 163 13.44 -9.47 -30.46
N SER A 164 13.17 -9.40 -31.77
CA SER A 164 11.82 -9.16 -32.32
C SER A 164 10.84 -10.31 -32.06
N VAL A 165 11.33 -11.56 -32.04
CA VAL A 165 10.51 -12.75 -31.78
C VAL A 165 10.02 -12.79 -30.33
N ALA A 166 10.92 -12.53 -29.37
CA ALA A 166 10.58 -12.48 -27.95
C ALA A 166 9.59 -11.34 -27.65
N ALA A 167 9.76 -10.18 -28.29
CA ALA A 167 8.86 -9.04 -28.17
C ALA A 167 7.46 -9.30 -28.74
N SER A 168 7.38 -9.80 -29.99
CA SER A 168 6.11 -9.96 -30.70
C SER A 168 5.30 -11.19 -30.28
N GLN A 169 5.96 -12.31 -30.00
CA GLN A 169 5.27 -13.56 -29.67
C GLN A 169 5.08 -13.77 -28.18
N TRP A 170 6.00 -13.26 -27.35
CA TRP A 170 6.06 -13.56 -25.91
C TRP A 170 5.99 -12.31 -25.01
N LEU A 171 5.76 -11.13 -25.58
CA LEU A 171 5.62 -9.85 -24.86
C LEU A 171 6.85 -9.46 -24.02
N TRP A 172 8.02 -9.99 -24.36
CA TRP A 172 9.30 -9.57 -23.76
C TRP A 172 9.79 -8.28 -24.42
N THR A 173 9.15 -7.18 -24.04
CA THR A 173 9.60 -5.81 -24.36
C THR A 173 10.16 -5.15 -23.11
N PHE A 174 10.92 -4.07 -23.29
CA PHE A 174 11.36 -3.20 -22.20
C PHE A 174 10.69 -1.84 -22.36
N ASN A 175 10.02 -1.39 -21.30
CA ASN A 175 9.45 -0.06 -21.23
C ASN A 175 10.37 0.85 -20.40
N PRO A 176 11.08 1.82 -21.03
CA PRO A 176 12.01 2.71 -20.35
C PRO A 176 11.30 3.83 -19.56
N SER A 177 10.19 3.53 -18.88
CA SER A 177 9.51 4.46 -17.98
C SER A 177 10.37 4.69 -16.73
N LEU A 178 10.75 5.95 -16.52
CA LEU A 178 11.55 6.35 -15.36
C LEU A 178 10.72 6.28 -14.08
N ALA A 179 9.38 6.40 -14.12
CA ALA A 179 8.54 6.10 -12.97
C ALA A 179 8.65 4.64 -12.52
N TYR A 180 8.66 3.67 -13.44
CA TYR A 180 8.84 2.26 -13.05
C TYR A 180 10.25 1.98 -12.52
N VAL A 181 11.28 2.61 -13.10
CA VAL A 181 12.64 2.57 -12.52
C VAL A 181 12.65 3.19 -11.12
N GLY A 182 12.00 4.34 -10.92
CA GLY A 182 11.82 5.00 -9.64
C GLY A 182 11.10 4.13 -8.61
N GLN A 183 10.04 3.44 -9.01
CA GLN A 183 9.37 2.44 -8.16
C GLN A 183 10.33 1.33 -7.76
N GLY A 184 11.10 0.79 -8.72
CA GLY A 184 12.10 -0.24 -8.45
C GLY A 184 13.20 0.20 -7.47
N LEU A 185 13.64 1.46 -7.58
CA LEU A 185 14.61 2.07 -6.66
C LEU A 185 14.08 2.10 -5.22
N ILE A 186 12.83 2.49 -5.02
CA ILE A 186 12.17 2.55 -3.69
C ILE A 186 11.87 1.15 -3.17
N MET A 187 11.45 0.23 -4.03
CA MET A 187 11.12 -1.15 -3.68
C MET A 187 12.37 -1.97 -3.27
N GLY A 188 13.54 -1.58 -3.76
CA GLY A 188 14.81 -2.24 -3.47
C GLY A 188 15.10 -3.49 -4.33
N PRO A 189 16.33 -4.02 -4.24
CA PRO A 189 16.79 -5.11 -5.10
C PRO A 189 16.10 -6.45 -4.83
N GLU A 190 15.80 -6.77 -3.58
CA GLU A 190 15.17 -8.05 -3.21
C GLU A 190 13.76 -8.18 -3.82
N THR A 191 12.92 -7.16 -3.58
CA THR A 191 11.54 -7.09 -4.07
C THR A 191 11.50 -7.23 -5.60
N THR A 192 12.36 -6.47 -6.28
CA THR A 192 12.40 -6.43 -7.74
C THR A 192 13.01 -7.70 -8.35
N LEU A 193 13.96 -8.35 -7.68
CA LEU A 193 14.49 -9.66 -8.08
C LEU A 193 13.40 -10.73 -8.04
N HIS A 194 12.60 -10.77 -6.99
CA HIS A 194 11.51 -11.73 -6.87
C HIS A 194 10.38 -11.48 -7.88
N MET A 195 10.04 -10.23 -8.14
CA MET A 195 9.11 -9.90 -9.24
C MET A 195 9.68 -10.36 -10.59
N THR A 196 10.97 -10.15 -10.83
CA THR A 196 11.64 -10.60 -12.06
C THR A 196 11.66 -12.12 -12.18
N LEU A 197 11.90 -12.82 -11.08
CA LEU A 197 11.80 -14.28 -11.02
C LEU A 197 10.37 -14.76 -11.30
N GLY A 198 9.36 -14.08 -10.77
CA GLY A 198 7.95 -14.31 -11.13
C GLY A 198 7.68 -14.11 -12.61
N ALA A 199 8.22 -13.04 -13.22
CA ALA A 199 8.08 -12.82 -14.65
C ALA A 199 8.80 -13.89 -15.48
N ALA A 200 10.00 -14.33 -15.06
CA ALA A 200 10.74 -15.40 -15.72
C ALA A 200 10.01 -16.76 -15.63
N VAL A 201 9.44 -17.10 -14.48
CA VAL A 201 8.65 -18.33 -14.30
C VAL A 201 7.33 -18.26 -15.05
N GLY A 202 6.60 -17.15 -14.93
CA GLY A 202 5.32 -16.95 -15.61
C GLY A 202 5.48 -16.88 -17.13
N TRP A 203 6.17 -15.86 -17.62
CA TRP A 203 6.26 -15.55 -19.05
C TRP A 203 7.37 -16.31 -19.78
N GLY A 204 8.44 -16.69 -19.08
CA GLY A 204 9.56 -17.41 -19.67
C GLY A 204 9.38 -18.93 -19.70
N LEU A 205 8.72 -19.50 -18.68
CA LEU A 205 8.55 -20.97 -18.56
C LEU A 205 7.10 -21.41 -18.75
N LEU A 206 6.16 -20.84 -18.00
CA LEU A 206 4.76 -21.27 -18.00
C LEU A 206 4.01 -20.84 -19.27
N SER A 207 4.28 -19.65 -19.82
CA SER A 207 3.63 -19.19 -21.06
C SER A 207 3.97 -20.09 -22.24
N PRO A 208 5.25 -20.41 -22.53
CA PRO A 208 5.58 -21.30 -23.64
C PRO A 208 5.11 -22.74 -23.40
N LEU A 209 5.17 -23.22 -22.16
CA LEU A 209 4.66 -24.54 -21.79
C LEU A 209 3.17 -24.66 -22.09
N ALA A 210 2.36 -23.70 -21.62
CA ALA A 210 0.91 -23.70 -21.84
C ALA A 210 0.56 -23.66 -23.33
N LYS A 211 1.30 -22.90 -24.13
CA LYS A 211 1.08 -22.82 -25.58
C LYS A 211 1.50 -24.09 -26.31
N SER A 212 2.66 -24.67 -25.96
CA SER A 212 3.15 -25.91 -26.57
C SER A 212 2.28 -27.14 -26.26
N LYS A 213 1.63 -27.14 -25.08
CA LYS A 213 0.72 -28.21 -24.64
C LYS A 213 -0.74 -27.97 -25.07
N GLY A 214 -1.03 -26.86 -25.73
CA GLY A 214 -2.39 -26.51 -26.16
C GLY A 214 -3.35 -26.15 -25.02
N TRP A 215 -2.85 -25.83 -23.82
CA TRP A 215 -3.66 -25.43 -22.67
C TRP A 215 -4.26 -24.02 -22.83
N ALA A 216 -3.58 -23.17 -23.60
CA ALA A 216 -4.02 -21.83 -23.97
C ALA A 216 -3.87 -21.64 -25.49
N PRO A 217 -4.93 -21.92 -26.28
CA PRO A 217 -4.85 -21.91 -27.75
C PRO A 217 -4.82 -20.49 -28.35
N GLY A 218 -5.23 -19.47 -27.60
CA GLY A 218 -5.31 -18.09 -28.07
C GLY A 218 -3.95 -17.39 -28.27
N PRO A 219 -3.97 -16.13 -28.77
CA PRO A 219 -2.80 -15.26 -28.77
C PRO A 219 -2.21 -15.10 -27.37
N VAL A 220 -0.89 -14.91 -27.23
CA VAL A 220 -0.26 -14.79 -25.90
C VAL A 220 -0.78 -13.58 -25.13
N ASN A 221 -1.13 -12.48 -25.80
CA ASN A 221 -1.65 -11.25 -25.18
C ASN A 221 -3.13 -11.32 -24.77
N ASP A 222 -3.84 -12.41 -25.07
CA ASP A 222 -5.26 -12.55 -24.78
C ASP A 222 -5.52 -12.95 -23.31
N TRP A 223 -6.53 -12.33 -22.69
CA TRP A 223 -6.91 -12.51 -21.29
C TRP A 223 -7.86 -13.68 -21.05
N GLU A 224 -8.59 -14.13 -22.08
CA GLU A 224 -9.57 -15.21 -21.95
C GLU A 224 -9.00 -16.56 -22.40
N HIS A 225 -8.50 -16.62 -23.63
CA HIS A 225 -8.03 -17.87 -24.25
C HIS A 225 -6.50 -17.93 -24.40
N GLY A 226 -5.81 -16.84 -24.04
CA GLY A 226 -4.37 -16.68 -24.16
C GLY A 226 -3.56 -17.15 -22.96
N SER A 227 -2.25 -17.31 -23.17
CA SER A 227 -1.33 -17.69 -22.10
C SER A 227 -1.27 -16.65 -20.97
N LYS A 228 -1.48 -15.36 -21.30
CA LYS A 228 -1.58 -14.28 -20.32
C LYS A 228 -2.71 -14.52 -19.33
N GLY A 229 -3.93 -14.81 -19.79
CA GLY A 229 -5.05 -15.20 -18.93
C GLY A 229 -4.77 -16.46 -18.12
N TRP A 230 -4.18 -17.48 -18.75
CA TRP A 230 -3.88 -18.76 -18.09
C TRP A 230 -2.89 -18.63 -16.92
N ILE A 231 -1.83 -17.81 -17.07
CA ILE A 231 -0.84 -17.58 -16.01
C ILE A 231 -1.43 -16.80 -14.83
N VAL A 232 -2.40 -15.91 -15.08
CA VAL A 232 -3.08 -15.15 -14.01
C VAL A 232 -3.74 -16.09 -13.01
N TRP A 233 -4.30 -17.21 -13.45
CA TRP A 233 -4.89 -18.21 -12.56
C TRP A 233 -3.88 -18.88 -11.63
N ILE A 234 -2.69 -19.19 -12.15
CA ILE A 234 -1.60 -19.75 -11.33
C ILE A 234 -1.11 -18.71 -10.34
N SER A 235 -0.91 -17.47 -10.80
CA SER A 235 -0.57 -16.36 -9.92
C SER A 235 -1.62 -16.14 -8.83
N LEU A 236 -2.90 -16.19 -9.18
CA LEU A 236 -4.00 -16.02 -8.24
C LEU A 236 -3.95 -17.10 -7.15
N ALA A 237 -3.71 -18.35 -7.54
CA ALA A 237 -3.57 -19.45 -6.61
C ALA A 237 -2.38 -19.24 -5.65
N ILE A 238 -1.22 -18.81 -6.16
CA ILE A 238 -0.06 -18.44 -5.32
C ILE A 238 -0.47 -17.37 -4.31
N MET A 239 -1.10 -16.28 -4.77
CA MET A 239 -1.50 -15.16 -3.91
C MET A 239 -2.52 -15.57 -2.86
N LEU A 240 -3.49 -16.41 -3.21
CA LEU A 240 -4.53 -16.88 -2.30
C LEU A 240 -3.96 -17.80 -1.23
N VAL A 241 -3.15 -18.80 -1.64
CA VAL A 241 -2.47 -19.72 -0.72
C VAL A 241 -1.56 -18.94 0.22
N ASP A 242 -0.79 -18.01 -0.31
CA ASP A 242 0.09 -17.15 0.48
C ASP A 242 -0.70 -16.34 1.52
N ALA A 243 -1.80 -15.70 1.11
CA ALA A 243 -2.66 -14.94 2.00
C ALA A 243 -3.25 -15.83 3.12
N ILE A 244 -3.74 -17.03 2.78
CA ILE A 244 -4.32 -17.97 3.75
C ILE A 244 -3.29 -18.43 4.77
N VAL A 245 -2.12 -18.89 4.32
CA VAL A 245 -1.07 -19.41 5.22
C VAL A 245 -0.57 -18.30 6.14
N SER A 246 -0.29 -17.14 5.57
CA SER A 246 0.31 -16.01 6.29
C SER A 246 -0.67 -15.39 7.28
N LEU A 247 -1.91 -15.13 6.86
CA LEU A 247 -2.92 -14.60 7.77
C LEU A 247 -3.38 -15.64 8.80
N GLY A 248 -3.51 -16.91 8.38
CA GLY A 248 -3.85 -18.02 9.28
C GLY A 248 -2.83 -18.13 10.41
N TYR A 249 -1.54 -18.07 10.10
CA TYR A 249 -0.49 -18.05 11.10
C TYR A 249 -0.56 -16.81 12.02
N ALA A 250 -0.79 -15.63 11.45
CA ALA A 250 -0.94 -14.37 12.20
C ALA A 250 -2.08 -14.41 13.22
N VAL A 251 -3.18 -15.10 12.89
CA VAL A 251 -4.33 -15.29 13.78
C VAL A 251 -4.03 -16.36 14.83
N LEU A 252 -3.48 -17.51 14.40
CA LEU A 252 -3.27 -18.66 15.28
C LEU A 252 -2.17 -18.45 16.31
N ARG A 253 -1.15 -17.63 16.04
CA ARG A 253 -0.04 -17.37 16.96
C ARG A 253 -0.50 -16.77 18.31
N PRO A 254 -1.19 -15.61 18.36
CA PRO A 254 -1.67 -15.03 19.61
C PRO A 254 -2.74 -15.88 20.31
N LEU A 255 -3.57 -16.63 19.55
CA LEU A 255 -4.53 -17.57 20.12
C LEU A 255 -3.85 -18.79 20.77
N GLY A 256 -2.81 -19.33 20.15
CA GLY A 256 -2.02 -20.44 20.66
C GLY A 256 -1.26 -20.11 21.94
N SER A 257 -0.72 -18.89 22.06
CA SER A 257 -0.09 -18.42 23.30
C SER A 257 -1.09 -18.30 24.46
N SER A 258 -2.34 -17.94 24.21
CA SER A 258 -3.39 -17.93 25.25
C SER A 258 -3.89 -19.33 25.64
N LEU A 259 -3.68 -20.34 24.78
CA LEU A 259 -4.10 -21.73 25.00
C LEU A 259 -2.93 -22.67 25.38
N SER A 260 -1.73 -22.12 25.61
CA SER A 260 -0.49 -22.89 25.90
C SER A 260 -0.13 -23.94 24.82
N LEU A 261 -0.65 -23.78 23.61
CA LEU A 261 -0.33 -24.61 22.45
C LEU A 261 0.54 -23.76 21.53
N ASN A 262 1.86 -23.96 21.56
CA ASN A 262 2.75 -23.32 20.61
C ASN A 262 2.52 -23.94 19.21
N PRO A 263 1.94 -23.22 18.23
CA PRO A 263 1.70 -23.79 16.90
C PRO A 263 3.02 -24.18 16.21
N ALA A 264 4.13 -23.52 16.54
CA ALA A 264 5.46 -23.89 16.08
C ALA A 264 5.91 -25.28 16.56
N GLU A 265 5.59 -25.67 17.80
CA GLU A 265 5.86 -27.00 18.36
C GLU A 265 5.08 -28.09 17.63
N PHE A 266 3.80 -27.84 17.30
CA PHE A 266 2.97 -28.78 16.53
C PHE A 266 3.54 -29.05 15.13
N PHE A 267 3.96 -28.02 14.42
CA PHE A 267 4.62 -28.18 13.11
C PHE A 267 6.02 -28.80 13.22
N TYR A 268 6.77 -28.48 14.28
CA TYR A 268 8.08 -29.07 14.54
C TYR A 268 8.00 -30.58 14.81
N HIS A 269 6.95 -31.02 15.53
CA HIS A 269 6.67 -32.42 15.80
C HIS A 269 6.12 -33.21 14.61
N ALA A 270 5.58 -32.54 13.58
CA ALA A 270 5.12 -33.17 12.35
C ALA A 270 6.26 -33.54 11.37
N LEU A 271 7.51 -33.15 11.65
CA LEU A 271 8.68 -33.45 10.80
C LEU A 271 9.28 -34.85 11.08
N PRO A 272 9.82 -35.54 10.06
CA PRO A 272 10.46 -36.85 10.22
C PRO A 272 11.64 -36.82 11.21
N SER A 273 11.75 -37.84 12.06
CA SER A 273 12.74 -37.95 13.16
C SER A 273 14.21 -37.80 12.74
N ASN A 274 14.56 -38.16 11.51
CA ASN A 274 15.91 -38.01 10.95
C ASN A 274 16.33 -36.54 10.77
N PHE A 275 15.37 -35.62 10.58
CA PHE A 275 15.64 -34.19 10.46
C PHE A 275 15.72 -33.50 11.82
N ARG A 276 15.00 -33.99 12.83
CA ARG A 276 14.99 -33.47 14.21
C ARG A 276 16.39 -33.50 14.85
N ARG A 277 17.11 -34.62 14.68
CA ARG A 277 18.46 -34.83 15.24
C ARG A 277 19.51 -33.85 14.72
N ARG A 278 19.35 -33.32 13.50
CA ARG A 278 20.33 -32.43 12.86
C ARG A 278 20.14 -30.95 13.26
N SER A 279 18.97 -30.59 13.77
CA SER A 279 18.69 -29.25 14.30
C SER A 279 19.15 -29.10 15.76
N GLU A 280 19.05 -30.18 16.55
CA GLU A 280 19.50 -30.22 17.94
C GLU A 280 21.02 -29.97 18.09
N GLU A 281 21.85 -30.41 17.14
CA GLU A 281 23.31 -30.13 17.17
C GLU A 281 23.68 -28.65 16.96
N SER A 282 22.75 -27.81 16.48
CA SER A 282 23.01 -26.38 16.23
C SER A 282 22.38 -25.44 17.28
N CYS A 283 21.50 -25.96 18.15
CA CYS A 283 20.82 -25.21 19.22
C CYS A 283 21.56 -25.34 20.57
N GLY A 284 22.89 -25.29 20.52
CA GLY A 284 23.77 -25.39 21.68
C GLY A 284 24.46 -24.06 21.99
N ARG A 285 23.75 -22.94 21.93
CA ARG A 285 24.22 -21.61 22.39
C ARG A 285 23.12 -20.58 22.20
N TYR A 286 22.21 -20.44 23.14
CA TYR A 286 21.66 -19.14 23.55
C TYR A 286 21.11 -19.27 24.97
N THR A 287 21.57 -18.37 25.82
CA THR A 287 21.26 -18.28 27.25
C THR A 287 19.83 -17.82 27.43
N LEU A 288 19.02 -18.59 28.16
CA LEU A 288 17.73 -18.18 28.69
C LEU A 288 17.92 -16.97 29.61
N LEU A 289 17.25 -15.86 29.33
CA LEU A 289 16.79 -14.94 30.38
C LEU A 289 15.40 -15.42 30.76
N GLN A 290 15.33 -15.95 31.98
CA GLN A 290 14.16 -16.52 32.60
C GLN A 290 13.38 -15.36 33.26
N ASP A 291 12.10 -15.21 32.91
CA ASP A 291 11.15 -14.41 33.69
C ASP A 291 11.06 -15.01 35.10
N GLU A 292 11.43 -14.23 36.12
CA GLU A 292 11.10 -14.52 37.53
C GLU A 292 10.25 -13.37 38.07
N ASP A 293 8.93 -13.57 38.06
CA ASP A 293 8.02 -12.93 39.01
C ASP A 293 7.63 -13.95 40.10
N ASP A 294 7.66 -13.46 41.34
CA ASP A 294 7.05 -13.97 42.58
C ASP A 294 7.62 -15.19 43.33
N SER A 295 8.35 -14.92 44.43
CA SER A 295 7.84 -15.01 45.83
C SER A 295 8.82 -15.57 46.90
N SER A 296 9.00 -14.77 47.96
CA SER A 296 9.20 -15.12 49.39
C SER A 296 10.52 -15.74 49.92
N THR A 297 11.17 -14.92 50.78
CA THR A 297 11.73 -15.24 52.11
C THR A 297 12.91 -16.23 52.23
N SER A 298 14.10 -15.71 52.58
CA SER A 298 14.84 -16.09 53.82
C SER A 298 16.15 -15.30 53.97
N GLN A 299 16.43 -14.95 55.23
CA GLN A 299 17.57 -14.22 55.78
C GLN A 299 18.93 -14.90 55.53
N THR A 300 20.01 -14.14 55.32
CA THR A 300 21.19 -14.10 56.23
C THR A 300 22.25 -13.04 55.83
N ASP A 301 22.47 -12.12 56.76
CA ASP A 301 23.73 -11.52 57.27
C ASP A 301 24.92 -11.06 56.40
N MET A 302 25.16 -9.74 56.51
CA MET A 302 26.35 -9.02 57.04
C MET A 302 27.63 -8.83 56.19
N THR A 303 27.91 -7.56 55.83
CA THR A 303 29.06 -6.69 56.23
C THR A 303 29.18 -5.50 55.23
N SER A 304 28.74 -4.27 55.54
CA SER A 304 29.38 -3.16 56.27
C SER A 304 30.24 -2.20 55.42
N GLU A 305 29.62 -1.12 54.89
CA GLU A 305 30.27 0.19 54.63
C GLU A 305 29.26 1.34 54.88
N PRO A 306 29.70 2.53 55.36
CA PRO A 306 28.81 3.60 55.81
C PRO A 306 28.30 4.52 54.69
N PRO A 307 27.13 5.16 54.84
CA PRO A 307 26.49 5.93 53.77
C PRO A 307 27.07 7.35 53.63
N ARG A 308 27.34 7.78 52.40
CA ARG A 308 27.55 9.20 52.06
C ARG A 308 26.21 9.86 51.71
N PRO A 309 25.97 11.12 52.11
CA PRO A 309 24.65 11.72 52.02
C PRO A 309 24.33 12.25 50.62
N GLY A 310 23.15 11.88 50.11
CA GLY A 310 22.27 12.76 49.34
C GLY A 310 22.69 13.15 47.93
N HIS A 311 22.65 12.20 46.99
CA HIS A 311 22.10 12.50 45.67
C HIS A 311 20.96 11.51 45.42
N ASN A 312 19.73 12.01 45.46
CA ASN A 312 18.56 11.26 45.04
C ASN A 312 18.74 10.89 43.57
N PHE A 313 19.24 9.69 43.31
CA PHE A 313 19.27 9.06 42.00
C PHE A 313 17.99 8.24 41.84
N SER A 314 16.83 8.91 41.99
CA SER A 314 15.51 8.29 41.88
C SER A 314 14.74 8.72 40.61
N ASP A 315 15.41 9.37 39.65
CA ASP A 315 14.75 9.88 38.43
C ASP A 315 15.18 9.19 37.13
N VAL A 316 15.70 7.96 37.18
CA VAL A 316 16.11 7.23 35.95
C VAL A 316 15.37 5.90 35.75
N ALA A 317 14.25 5.68 36.45
CA ALA A 317 13.49 4.43 36.36
C ALA A 317 11.98 4.63 36.07
N SER A 318 11.62 5.65 35.27
CA SER A 318 10.28 5.76 34.70
C SER A 318 10.31 6.33 33.29
N ASP A 319 11.11 5.75 32.38
CA ASP A 319 11.04 6.05 30.95
C ASP A 319 9.89 5.24 30.28
N VAL A 320 8.73 5.21 30.95
CA VAL A 320 7.46 4.86 30.32
C VAL A 320 7.14 6.05 29.44
N ARG A 321 7.53 5.99 28.16
CA ARG A 321 7.25 7.02 27.15
C ARG A 321 5.83 7.52 27.31
N ASP A 322 5.69 8.72 27.88
CA ASP A 322 4.38 9.27 28.20
C ASP A 322 3.60 9.44 26.89
N ASP A 323 2.42 8.82 26.80
CA ASP A 323 1.51 9.04 25.68
C ASP A 323 1.27 10.56 25.55
N ALA A 324 1.17 11.08 24.31
CA ALA A 324 1.02 12.51 24.02
C ALA A 324 0.06 13.22 25.01
N PRO A 325 0.31 14.48 25.43
CA PRO A 325 -0.48 15.14 26.47
C PRO A 325 -1.99 15.07 26.15
N ALA A 326 -2.82 14.96 27.19
CA ALA A 326 -4.26 14.66 27.06
C ALA A 326 -4.99 15.63 26.10
N ASP A 327 -4.56 16.89 26.04
CA ASP A 327 -5.11 17.93 25.16
C ASP A 327 -4.83 17.71 23.67
N HIS A 328 -3.76 16.96 23.36
CA HIS A 328 -3.36 16.62 21.99
C HIS A 328 -4.00 15.30 21.51
N ARG A 329 -4.62 14.53 22.42
CA ARG A 329 -5.32 13.29 22.08
C ARG A 329 -6.70 13.61 21.49
N ILE A 330 -7.19 12.69 20.66
CA ILE A 330 -8.56 12.78 20.14
C ILE A 330 -9.51 12.33 21.25
N GLY A 331 -10.51 13.15 21.56
CA GLY A 331 -11.50 12.80 22.58
C GLY A 331 -12.24 11.51 22.21
N LYS A 332 -12.42 10.62 23.19
CA LYS A 332 -13.21 9.38 23.03
C LYS A 332 -14.58 9.61 22.39
N PRO A 333 -15.34 10.69 22.71
CA PRO A 333 -16.61 10.96 22.05
C PRO A 333 -16.47 11.18 20.55
N VAL A 334 -15.43 11.88 20.10
CA VAL A 334 -15.17 12.13 18.67
C VAL A 334 -14.85 10.82 17.95
N VAL A 335 -14.08 9.93 18.57
CA VAL A 335 -13.76 8.62 17.99
C VAL A 335 -15.03 7.76 17.87
N ILE A 336 -15.84 7.66 18.93
CA ILE A 336 -17.05 6.82 18.92
C ILE A 336 -18.10 7.36 17.95
N THR A 337 -18.40 8.67 18.02
CA THR A 337 -19.37 9.31 17.12
C THR A 337 -18.87 9.32 15.67
N GLY A 338 -17.57 9.55 15.45
CA GLY A 338 -16.91 9.46 14.16
C GLY A 338 -16.96 8.06 13.57
N LEU A 339 -16.73 7.02 14.37
CA LEU A 339 -16.83 5.62 13.91
C LEU A 339 -18.26 5.27 13.51
N ILE A 340 -19.26 5.58 14.35
CA ILE A 340 -20.66 5.27 14.04
C ILE A 340 -21.11 6.04 12.79
N SER A 341 -20.80 7.34 12.71
CA SER A 341 -21.18 8.17 11.56
C SER A 341 -20.48 7.75 10.27
N SER A 342 -19.19 7.38 10.31
CA SER A 342 -18.47 6.89 9.14
C SER A 342 -18.97 5.53 8.66
N VAL A 343 -19.32 4.62 9.58
CA VAL A 343 -19.96 3.34 9.25
C VAL A 343 -21.32 3.56 8.58
N LEU A 344 -22.17 4.40 9.17
CA LEU A 344 -23.48 4.73 8.59
C LEU A 344 -23.35 5.42 7.23
N CYS A 345 -22.39 6.34 7.09
CA CYS A 345 -22.09 7.01 5.84
C CYS A 345 -21.60 6.02 4.78
N CYS A 346 -20.71 5.09 5.13
CA CYS A 346 -20.21 4.05 4.22
C CYS A 346 -21.34 3.12 3.76
N VAL A 347 -22.19 2.65 4.69
CA VAL A 347 -23.36 1.81 4.35
C VAL A 347 -24.34 2.59 3.47
N GLY A 348 -24.66 3.84 3.83
CA GLY A 348 -25.61 4.68 3.10
C GLY A 348 -25.14 5.04 1.69
N THR A 349 -23.87 5.41 1.53
CA THR A 349 -23.28 5.72 0.21
C THR A 349 -23.14 4.48 -0.66
N THR A 350 -22.73 3.35 -0.10
CA THR A 350 -22.68 2.07 -0.84
C THR A 350 -24.07 1.63 -1.27
N HIS A 351 -25.07 1.75 -0.39
CA HIS A 351 -26.47 1.44 -0.73
C HIS A 351 -27.05 2.43 -1.75
N PHE A 352 -26.67 3.70 -1.71
CA PHE A 352 -27.10 4.68 -2.71
C PHE A 352 -26.57 4.34 -4.11
N VAL A 353 -25.32 3.88 -4.21
CA VAL A 353 -24.69 3.55 -5.50
C VAL A 353 -25.06 2.15 -6.01
N PHE A 354 -25.14 1.16 -5.11
CA PHE A 354 -25.28 -0.25 -5.46
C PHE A 354 -26.58 -0.89 -4.93
N GLY A 355 -27.53 -0.14 -4.37
CA GLY A 355 -28.71 -0.69 -3.67
C GLY A 355 -29.58 -1.62 -4.51
N ASP A 356 -29.65 -1.38 -5.83
CA ASP A 356 -30.40 -2.23 -6.75
C ASP A 356 -29.68 -3.57 -7.05
N LEU A 357 -28.36 -3.60 -6.87
CA LEU A 357 -27.47 -4.71 -7.22
C LEU A 357 -27.04 -5.53 -6.00
N VAL A 358 -26.75 -4.87 -4.88
CA VAL A 358 -26.20 -5.48 -3.66
C VAL A 358 -27.20 -5.29 -2.52
N PRO A 359 -27.67 -6.39 -1.90
CA PRO A 359 -28.65 -6.29 -0.82
C PRO A 359 -28.03 -5.65 0.43
N LEU A 360 -28.83 -4.88 1.16
CA LEU A 360 -28.38 -4.11 2.33
C LEU A 360 -27.65 -4.96 3.38
N TYR A 361 -28.11 -6.20 3.61
CA TYR A 361 -27.45 -7.10 4.58
C TYR A 361 -26.01 -7.42 4.19
N ALA A 362 -25.71 -7.57 2.90
CA ALA A 362 -24.38 -7.88 2.41
C ALA A 362 -23.44 -6.66 2.59
N ILE A 363 -23.96 -5.45 2.38
CA ILE A 363 -23.23 -4.19 2.62
C ILE A 363 -22.89 -4.07 4.11
N ILE A 364 -23.85 -4.31 5.01
CA ILE A 364 -23.63 -4.23 6.45
C ILE A 364 -22.56 -5.25 6.89
N ILE A 365 -22.67 -6.51 6.44
CA ILE A 365 -21.68 -7.53 6.75
C ILE A 365 -20.30 -7.14 6.19
N ALA A 366 -20.24 -6.52 5.01
CA ALA A 366 -18.97 -6.14 4.38
C ALA A 366 -18.25 -5.07 5.19
N VAL A 367 -18.99 -4.04 5.65
CA VAL A 367 -18.43 -2.98 6.50
C VAL A 367 -17.99 -3.54 7.86
N LEU A 368 -18.78 -4.42 8.47
CA LEU A 368 -18.39 -5.07 9.74
C LEU A 368 -17.14 -5.94 9.57
N MET A 369 -17.05 -6.69 8.47
CA MET A 369 -15.87 -7.49 8.15
C MET A 369 -14.65 -6.60 7.88
N ALA A 370 -14.82 -5.47 7.18
CA ALA A 370 -13.75 -4.50 6.95
C ALA A 370 -13.13 -4.00 8.26
N LEU A 371 -13.94 -3.74 9.29
CA LEU A 371 -13.45 -3.34 10.61
C LEU A 371 -12.56 -4.43 11.25
N LEU A 372 -12.98 -5.70 11.19
CA LEU A 372 -12.20 -6.84 11.71
C LEU A 372 -10.90 -7.04 10.94
N LEU A 373 -10.98 -7.03 9.60
CA LEU A 373 -9.84 -7.20 8.71
C LEU A 373 -8.83 -6.06 8.84
N SER A 374 -9.29 -4.83 9.15
CA SER A 374 -8.42 -3.67 9.39
C SER A 374 -7.52 -3.86 10.62
N ILE A 375 -8.03 -4.48 11.69
CA ILE A 375 -7.22 -4.78 12.89
C ILE A 375 -6.07 -5.73 12.52
N MET A 376 -6.35 -6.73 11.68
CA MET A 376 -5.30 -7.64 11.20
C MET A 376 -4.30 -6.95 10.28
N GLY A 377 -4.77 -6.09 9.37
CA GLY A 377 -3.91 -5.29 8.50
C GLY A 377 -2.96 -4.41 9.30
N VAL A 378 -3.46 -3.70 10.32
CA VAL A 378 -2.66 -2.85 11.21
C VAL A 378 -1.64 -3.66 12.01
N ARG A 379 -2.01 -4.83 12.53
CA ARG A 379 -1.06 -5.69 13.26
C ARG A 379 0.04 -6.25 12.36
N ALA A 380 -0.35 -6.79 11.21
CA ALA A 380 0.61 -7.30 10.23
C ALA A 380 1.56 -6.17 9.78
N LEU A 381 1.04 -4.97 9.54
CA LEU A 381 1.84 -3.79 9.24
C LEU A 381 2.78 -3.42 10.38
N GLY A 382 2.29 -3.40 11.63
CA GLY A 382 3.12 -3.08 12.80
C GLY A 382 4.26 -4.09 13.04
N GLU A 383 4.05 -5.36 12.72
CA GLU A 383 5.06 -6.42 12.90
C GLU A 383 6.02 -6.56 11.72
N THR A 384 5.55 -6.30 10.49
CA THR A 384 6.29 -6.63 9.25
C THR A 384 6.65 -5.42 8.40
N ASP A 385 6.19 -4.24 8.81
CA ASP A 385 6.24 -2.99 8.03
C ASP A 385 5.54 -3.07 6.66
N LEU A 386 4.68 -4.09 6.48
CA LEU A 386 3.96 -4.31 5.23
C LEU A 386 2.48 -4.61 5.47
N ASN A 387 1.63 -3.92 4.72
CA ASN A 387 0.18 -4.08 4.81
C ASN A 387 -0.24 -5.17 3.81
N PRO A 388 -0.79 -6.32 4.24
CA PRO A 388 -1.13 -7.44 3.37
C PRO A 388 -2.48 -7.22 2.65
N VAL A 389 -2.69 -6.02 2.10
CA VAL A 389 -3.95 -5.53 1.53
C VAL A 389 -4.53 -6.48 0.49
N SER A 390 -3.67 -6.95 -0.42
CA SER A 390 -4.08 -7.87 -1.49
C SER A 390 -4.49 -9.27 -1.00
N GLY A 391 -3.98 -9.69 0.16
CA GLY A 391 -4.37 -10.95 0.78
C GLY A 391 -5.66 -10.81 1.58
N ILE A 392 -5.78 -9.71 2.32
CA ILE A 392 -6.99 -9.36 3.09
C ILE A 392 -8.22 -9.29 2.18
N SER A 393 -8.10 -8.64 1.02
CA SER A 393 -9.21 -8.50 0.08
C SER A 393 -9.67 -9.84 -0.51
N LYS A 394 -8.73 -10.73 -0.88
CA LYS A 394 -9.07 -12.08 -1.39
C LYS A 394 -9.70 -12.97 -0.34
N LEU A 395 -9.27 -12.83 0.91
CA LEU A 395 -9.92 -13.54 2.02
C LEU A 395 -11.33 -13.02 2.26
N ALA A 396 -11.55 -11.70 2.19
CA ALA A 396 -12.90 -11.14 2.21
C ALA A 396 -13.76 -11.72 1.07
N GLN A 397 -13.24 -11.78 -0.16
CA GLN A 397 -13.93 -12.41 -1.29
C GLN A 397 -14.28 -13.89 -1.01
N LEU A 398 -13.37 -14.66 -0.40
CA LEU A 398 -13.63 -16.05 -0.03
C LEU A 398 -14.73 -16.18 1.03
N PHE A 399 -14.71 -15.33 2.07
CA PHE A 399 -15.76 -15.31 3.09
C PHE A 399 -17.13 -14.96 2.52
N PHE A 400 -17.19 -13.99 1.60
CA PHE A 400 -18.45 -13.60 0.97
C PHE A 400 -19.03 -14.69 0.06
N ALA A 401 -18.18 -15.53 -0.52
CA ALA A 401 -18.63 -16.69 -1.28
C ALA A 401 -19.35 -17.74 -0.41
N LEU A 402 -19.07 -17.80 0.89
CA LEU A 402 -19.76 -18.69 1.83
C LEU A 402 -21.14 -18.15 2.25
N ILE A 403 -21.31 -16.82 2.21
CA ILE A 403 -22.53 -16.13 2.66
C ILE A 403 -23.52 -15.97 1.50
N VAL A 404 -23.01 -15.72 0.30
CA VAL A 404 -23.83 -15.43 -0.89
C VAL A 404 -24.00 -16.71 -1.70
N PRO A 405 -25.23 -17.21 -1.90
CA PRO A 405 -25.47 -18.40 -2.71
C PRO A 405 -24.95 -18.24 -4.14
N GLN A 406 -24.27 -19.27 -4.64
CA GLN A 406 -23.76 -19.32 -6.03
C GLN A 406 -24.88 -19.31 -7.08
N SER A 407 -26.11 -19.67 -6.70
CA SER A 407 -27.29 -19.58 -7.56
C SER A 407 -27.71 -18.15 -7.89
N ASN A 408 -27.21 -17.16 -7.13
CA ASN A 408 -27.52 -15.77 -7.36
C ASN A 408 -26.61 -15.20 -8.46
N GLN A 409 -27.20 -14.73 -9.56
CA GLN A 409 -26.49 -14.07 -10.67
C GLN A 409 -25.70 -12.84 -10.21
N ARG A 410 -26.13 -12.18 -9.12
CA ARG A 410 -25.45 -11.00 -8.55
C ARG A 410 -24.26 -11.35 -7.66
N SER A 411 -23.96 -12.64 -7.48
CA SER A 411 -22.93 -13.11 -6.56
C SER A 411 -21.55 -12.51 -6.85
N VAL A 412 -21.18 -12.34 -8.13
CA VAL A 412 -19.90 -11.75 -8.55
C VAL A 412 -19.80 -10.28 -8.13
N ILE A 413 -20.81 -9.45 -8.41
CA ILE A 413 -20.83 -8.03 -8.00
C ILE A 413 -20.81 -7.91 -6.47
N ILE A 414 -21.64 -8.68 -5.77
CA ILE A 414 -21.69 -8.64 -4.30
C ILE A 414 -20.31 -8.98 -3.73
N ASN A 415 -19.63 -9.96 -4.30
CA ASN A 415 -18.28 -10.36 -3.91
C ASN A 415 -17.25 -9.24 -4.15
N LEU A 416 -17.29 -8.60 -5.33
CA LEU A 416 -16.39 -7.50 -5.69
C LEU A 416 -16.56 -6.29 -4.75
N VAL A 417 -17.81 -5.85 -4.53
CA VAL A 417 -18.11 -4.70 -3.66
C VAL A 417 -17.67 -5.00 -2.22
N ALA A 418 -17.95 -6.19 -1.71
CA ALA A 418 -17.57 -6.57 -0.36
C ALA A 418 -16.04 -6.66 -0.16
N GLY A 419 -15.33 -7.21 -1.14
CA GLY A 419 -13.87 -7.21 -1.15
C GLY A 419 -13.29 -5.81 -1.21
N ALA A 420 -13.86 -4.91 -2.02
CA ALA A 420 -13.42 -3.52 -2.16
C ALA A 420 -13.53 -2.73 -0.86
N VAL A 421 -14.68 -2.83 -0.17
CA VAL A 421 -14.92 -2.16 1.13
C VAL A 421 -13.92 -2.67 2.17
N SER A 422 -13.66 -3.97 2.18
CA SER A 422 -12.68 -4.60 3.08
C SER A 422 -11.25 -4.18 2.80
N GLU A 423 -10.86 -4.11 1.53
CA GLU A 423 -9.54 -3.63 1.09
C GLU A 423 -9.32 -2.18 1.49
N ALA A 424 -10.29 -1.31 1.19
CA ALA A 424 -10.21 0.12 1.45
C ALA A 424 -10.05 0.41 2.95
N GLY A 425 -10.84 -0.28 3.79
CA GLY A 425 -10.75 -0.16 5.24
C GLY A 425 -9.38 -0.58 5.79
N ALA A 426 -8.89 -1.76 5.40
CA ALA A 426 -7.63 -2.30 5.90
C ALA A 426 -6.39 -1.54 5.39
N LEU A 427 -6.42 -1.09 4.14
CA LEU A 427 -5.37 -0.24 3.57
C LEU A 427 -5.27 1.07 4.36
N GLN A 428 -6.40 1.78 4.53
CA GLN A 428 -6.42 3.06 5.24
C GLN A 428 -6.02 2.92 6.69
N ALA A 429 -6.57 1.94 7.42
CA ALA A 429 -6.23 1.74 8.83
C ALA A 429 -4.72 1.54 9.04
N GLY A 430 -4.07 0.78 8.16
CA GLY A 430 -2.64 0.58 8.18
C GLY A 430 -1.85 1.89 7.98
N ASP A 431 -2.13 2.59 6.89
CA ASP A 431 -1.42 3.83 6.55
C ASP A 431 -1.61 4.92 7.62
N LEU A 432 -2.83 5.04 8.17
CA LEU A 432 -3.17 5.93 9.28
C LEU A 432 -2.34 5.60 10.53
N MET A 433 -2.15 4.31 10.85
CA MET A 433 -1.37 3.86 12.01
C MET A 433 0.12 4.18 11.85
N GLN A 434 0.69 3.99 10.67
CA GLN A 434 2.09 4.35 10.39
C GLN A 434 2.34 5.85 10.54
N ASP A 435 1.45 6.68 9.98
CA ASP A 435 1.52 8.14 10.12
C ASP A 435 1.44 8.58 11.59
N LEU A 436 0.50 8.02 12.35
CA LEU A 436 0.34 8.32 13.78
C LEU A 436 1.56 7.88 14.59
N LYS A 437 2.14 6.71 14.26
CA LYS A 437 3.34 6.23 14.96
C LYS A 437 4.55 7.12 14.67
N THR A 438 4.76 7.50 13.42
CA THR A 438 5.81 8.45 13.04
C THR A 438 5.62 9.80 13.72
N GLY A 439 4.39 10.32 13.72
CA GLY A 439 4.07 11.58 14.37
C GLY A 439 4.31 11.54 15.88
N HIS A 440 3.91 10.46 16.55
CA HIS A 440 4.18 10.25 17.97
C HIS A 440 5.69 10.23 18.28
N LEU A 441 6.51 9.56 17.45
CA LEU A 441 7.97 9.54 17.60
C LEU A 441 8.61 10.93 17.41
N LEU A 442 7.98 11.80 16.62
CA LEU A 442 8.43 13.17 16.35
C LEU A 442 7.77 14.23 17.25
N GLY A 443 6.94 13.81 18.22
CA GLY A 443 6.24 14.73 19.14
C GLY A 443 5.10 15.53 18.50
N ALA A 444 4.61 15.14 17.34
CA ALA A 444 3.48 15.80 16.68
C ALA A 444 2.15 15.51 17.39
N ALA A 445 1.22 16.47 17.36
CA ALA A 445 -0.09 16.32 18.00
C ALA A 445 -0.99 15.35 17.21
N PRO A 446 -1.42 14.20 17.79
CA PRO A 446 -2.26 13.22 17.10
C PRO A 446 -3.58 13.79 16.58
N LYS A 447 -4.17 14.75 17.32
CA LYS A 447 -5.37 15.46 16.90
C LYS A 447 -5.19 16.21 15.58
N ALA A 448 -4.05 16.87 15.38
CA ALA A 448 -3.78 17.58 14.12
C ALA A 448 -3.60 16.61 12.96
N GLN A 449 -2.88 15.51 13.19
CA GLN A 449 -2.69 14.46 12.18
C GLN A 449 -4.02 13.85 11.73
N PHE A 450 -4.92 13.54 12.66
CA PHE A 450 -6.25 13.00 12.37
C PHE A 450 -7.07 13.90 11.45
N TRP A 451 -7.12 15.21 11.76
CA TRP A 451 -7.83 16.16 10.89
C TRP A 451 -7.12 16.35 9.55
N GLY A 452 -5.78 16.34 9.53
CA GLY A 452 -4.99 16.38 8.30
C GLY A 452 -5.31 15.20 7.38
N GLN A 453 -5.41 13.99 7.95
CA GLN A 453 -5.77 12.78 7.22
C GLN A 453 -7.21 12.82 6.69
N ILE A 454 -8.18 13.33 7.47
CA ILE A 454 -9.56 13.51 6.99
C ILE A 454 -9.61 14.45 5.78
N ILE A 455 -8.90 15.59 5.86
CA ILE A 455 -8.84 16.57 4.77
C ILE A 455 -8.16 15.95 3.54
N GLY A 456 -7.02 15.27 3.75
CA GLY A 456 -6.26 14.59 2.71
C GLY A 456 -7.10 13.52 2.02
N ALA A 457 -7.72 12.62 2.77
CA ALA A 457 -8.54 11.53 2.27
C ALA A 457 -9.78 12.06 1.51
N THR A 458 -10.50 13.03 2.07
CA THR A 458 -11.69 13.60 1.42
C THR A 458 -11.31 14.27 0.08
N THR A 459 -10.27 15.09 0.09
CA THR A 459 -9.78 15.77 -1.13
C THR A 459 -9.26 14.76 -2.14
N GLY A 460 -8.50 13.77 -1.68
CA GLY A 460 -7.95 12.70 -2.51
C GLY A 460 -9.03 11.85 -3.16
N ALA A 461 -10.12 11.52 -2.47
CA ALA A 461 -11.23 10.75 -3.03
C ALA A 461 -11.89 11.50 -4.20
N ILE A 462 -12.17 12.80 -4.01
CA ILE A 462 -12.77 13.65 -5.04
C ILE A 462 -11.84 13.79 -6.25
N LEU A 463 -10.57 14.14 -6.02
CA LEU A 463 -9.59 14.32 -7.09
C LEU A 463 -9.32 13.01 -7.85
N SER A 464 -9.22 11.88 -7.13
CA SER A 464 -8.99 10.57 -7.76
C SER A 464 -10.15 10.19 -8.67
N ALA A 465 -11.41 10.38 -8.22
CA ALA A 465 -12.58 10.15 -9.05
C ALA A 465 -12.63 11.06 -10.28
N TYR A 466 -12.27 12.35 -10.12
CA TYR A 466 -12.18 13.30 -11.22
C TYR A 466 -11.13 12.86 -12.26
N PHE A 467 -9.89 12.60 -11.84
CA PHE A 467 -8.84 12.17 -12.75
C PHE A 467 -9.18 10.84 -13.42
N TYR A 468 -9.78 9.88 -12.71
CA TYR A 468 -10.25 8.65 -13.33
C TYR A 468 -11.22 8.90 -14.49
N LYS A 469 -12.17 9.82 -14.33
CA LYS A 469 -13.08 10.24 -15.43
C LYS A 469 -12.34 10.93 -16.57
N VAL A 470 -11.35 11.75 -16.27
CA VAL A 470 -10.55 12.44 -17.28
C VAL A 470 -9.70 11.43 -18.09
N TYR A 471 -9.14 10.40 -17.44
CA TYR A 471 -8.39 9.33 -18.11
C TYR A 471 -9.28 8.43 -18.96
N THR A 472 -10.40 7.96 -18.41
CA THR A 472 -11.35 7.07 -19.12
C THR A 472 -12.07 7.75 -20.30
N SER A 473 -12.08 9.09 -20.35
CA SER A 473 -12.61 9.84 -21.51
C SER A 473 -11.57 10.12 -22.58
N ALA A 474 -10.27 10.07 -22.25
CA ALA A 474 -9.17 10.36 -23.16
C ALA A 474 -8.54 9.09 -23.77
N TYR A 475 -8.63 7.96 -23.07
CA TYR A 475 -7.98 6.71 -23.45
C TYR A 475 -8.95 5.53 -23.40
N ASP A 476 -8.73 4.57 -24.30
CA ASP A 476 -9.46 3.29 -24.29
C ASP A 476 -8.94 2.39 -23.17
N ILE A 477 -9.86 1.94 -22.32
CA ILE A 477 -9.59 1.06 -21.17
C ILE A 477 -10.61 -0.08 -21.21
N PRO A 478 -10.19 -1.37 -21.21
CA PRO A 478 -8.82 -1.85 -21.31
C PRO A 478 -8.20 -1.59 -22.70
N GLY A 479 -6.93 -1.18 -22.73
CA GLY A 479 -6.18 -0.99 -23.99
C GLY A 479 -4.70 -1.30 -23.82
N ASP A 480 -3.93 -1.26 -24.92
CA ASP A 480 -2.48 -1.52 -24.90
C ASP A 480 -1.70 -0.49 -24.07
N LEU A 481 -2.19 0.76 -24.05
CA LEU A 481 -1.57 1.84 -23.28
C LEU A 481 -1.92 1.78 -21.78
N PHE A 482 -3.15 1.41 -21.46
CA PHE A 482 -3.66 1.31 -20.10
C PHE A 482 -4.25 -0.09 -19.84
N PRO A 483 -3.38 -1.10 -19.65
CA PRO A 483 -3.83 -2.41 -19.23
C PRO A 483 -4.31 -2.36 -17.78
N VAL A 484 -5.36 -3.12 -17.47
CA VAL A 484 -5.96 -3.22 -16.12
C VAL A 484 -5.77 -4.62 -15.50
N PRO A 485 -4.51 -5.09 -15.34
CA PRO A 485 -4.24 -6.46 -14.88
C PRO A 485 -4.86 -6.77 -13.51
N THR A 486 -4.84 -5.79 -12.61
CA THR A 486 -5.42 -5.91 -11.27
C THR A 486 -6.93 -6.15 -11.35
N ALA A 487 -7.64 -5.50 -12.27
CA ALA A 487 -9.08 -5.68 -12.45
C ALA A 487 -9.41 -7.13 -12.85
N TYR A 488 -8.61 -7.75 -13.72
CA TYR A 488 -8.75 -9.17 -14.06
C TYR A 488 -8.55 -10.06 -12.84
N VAL A 489 -7.53 -9.80 -12.01
CA VAL A 489 -7.32 -10.56 -10.76
C VAL A 489 -8.55 -10.48 -9.85
N TRP A 490 -9.17 -9.30 -9.73
CA TRP A 490 -10.38 -9.09 -8.92
C TRP A 490 -11.57 -9.89 -9.44
N VAL A 491 -11.89 -9.76 -10.73
CA VAL A 491 -13.02 -10.45 -11.37
C VAL A 491 -12.82 -11.95 -11.41
N PHE A 492 -11.62 -12.43 -11.76
CA PHE A 492 -11.30 -13.85 -11.76
C PHE A 492 -11.39 -14.47 -10.36
N THR A 493 -10.99 -13.74 -9.32
CA THR A 493 -11.18 -14.21 -7.94
C THR A 493 -12.67 -14.32 -7.61
N ALA A 494 -13.46 -13.29 -7.90
CA ALA A 494 -14.89 -13.29 -7.64
C ALA A 494 -15.58 -14.45 -8.37
N ARG A 495 -15.31 -14.62 -9.67
CA ARG A 495 -15.82 -15.71 -10.52
C ARG A 495 -15.45 -17.09 -10.00
N LEU A 496 -14.19 -17.29 -9.60
CA LEU A 496 -13.71 -18.55 -9.05
C LEU A 496 -14.46 -18.95 -7.79
N VAL A 497 -14.65 -18.02 -6.86
CA VAL A 497 -15.30 -18.32 -5.58
C VAL A 497 -16.82 -18.44 -5.72
N THR A 498 -17.42 -17.79 -6.72
CA THR A 498 -18.86 -17.90 -7.02
C THR A 498 -19.21 -19.10 -7.92
N GLY A 499 -18.23 -19.89 -8.34
CA GLY A 499 -18.47 -21.19 -8.98
C GLY A 499 -18.27 -21.24 -10.50
N GLN A 500 -17.72 -20.18 -11.12
CA GLN A 500 -17.23 -20.29 -12.50
C GLN A 500 -15.97 -21.16 -12.55
N GLY A 501 -15.92 -22.06 -13.54
CA GLY A 501 -14.85 -23.05 -13.67
C GLY A 501 -13.48 -22.45 -14.02
N LEU A 502 -12.42 -23.18 -13.69
CA LEU A 502 -11.06 -22.85 -14.09
C LEU A 502 -10.79 -23.29 -15.53
N PRO A 503 -9.92 -22.57 -16.27
CA PRO A 503 -9.49 -23.02 -17.60
C PRO A 503 -8.77 -24.37 -17.54
N TYR A 504 -8.70 -25.05 -18.69
CA TYR A 504 -8.13 -26.39 -18.80
C TYR A 504 -6.71 -26.45 -18.21
N MET A 505 -6.45 -27.47 -17.39
CA MET A 505 -5.18 -27.71 -16.66
C MET A 505 -4.76 -26.64 -15.64
N ALA A 506 -5.48 -25.51 -15.54
CA ALA A 506 -5.12 -24.46 -14.59
C ALA A 506 -5.30 -24.92 -13.14
N LYS A 507 -6.30 -25.77 -12.85
CA LYS A 507 -6.54 -26.31 -11.51
C LYS A 507 -5.39 -27.20 -11.01
N GLU A 508 -4.85 -28.08 -11.86
CA GLU A 508 -3.74 -28.98 -11.51
C GLU A 508 -2.44 -28.20 -11.30
N CYS A 509 -2.16 -27.23 -12.18
CA CYS A 509 -1.01 -26.35 -12.05
C CYS A 509 -1.12 -25.43 -10.83
N ALA A 510 -2.31 -24.86 -10.56
CA ALA A 510 -2.58 -24.05 -9.39
C ALA A 510 -2.40 -24.84 -8.10
N PHE A 511 -2.91 -26.08 -8.03
CA PHE A 511 -2.77 -26.93 -6.85
C PHE A 511 -1.30 -27.31 -6.59
N THR A 512 -0.56 -27.67 -7.64
CA THR A 512 0.85 -28.05 -7.54
C THR A 512 1.70 -26.86 -7.12
N THR A 513 1.49 -25.71 -7.75
CA THR A 513 2.21 -24.48 -7.41
C THR A 513 1.82 -23.99 -6.01
N GLY A 514 0.55 -24.07 -5.63
CA GLY A 514 0.07 -23.79 -4.29
C GLY A 514 0.74 -24.68 -3.25
N ALA A 515 0.82 -25.99 -3.47
CA ALA A 515 1.51 -26.92 -2.57
C ALA A 515 3.01 -26.58 -2.42
N ILE A 516 3.69 -26.23 -3.51
CA ILE A 516 5.08 -25.75 -3.46
C ILE A 516 5.17 -24.50 -2.59
N ILE A 517 4.28 -23.52 -2.77
CA ILE A 517 4.27 -22.29 -1.97
C ILE A 517 4.02 -22.59 -0.50
N VAL A 518 3.05 -23.47 -0.16
CA VAL A 518 2.84 -23.91 1.23
C VAL A 518 4.12 -24.50 1.81
N ILE A 519 4.77 -25.44 1.11
CA ILE A 519 6.01 -26.07 1.57
C ILE A 519 7.11 -25.03 1.76
N THR A 520 7.33 -24.14 0.80
CA THR A 520 8.38 -23.10 0.90
C THR A 520 8.11 -22.12 2.04
N THR A 521 6.85 -21.73 2.25
CA THR A 521 6.46 -20.85 3.36
C THR A 521 6.63 -21.56 4.71
N LEU A 522 6.22 -22.82 4.83
CA LEU A 522 6.42 -23.62 6.05
C LEU A 522 7.90 -23.85 6.36
N LEU A 523 8.72 -24.19 5.35
CA LEU A 523 10.16 -24.32 5.50
C LEU A 523 10.79 -23.01 5.98
N ARG A 524 10.31 -21.86 5.49
CA ARG A 524 10.78 -20.55 5.93
C ARG A 524 10.36 -20.22 7.36
N ILE A 525 9.20 -20.69 7.80
CA ILE A 525 8.74 -20.57 9.20
C ILE A 525 9.62 -21.41 10.13
N VAL A 526 10.03 -22.60 9.71
CA VAL A 526 10.82 -23.53 10.54
C VAL A 526 12.31 -23.16 10.62
N TYR A 527 12.92 -22.69 9.52
CA TYR A 527 14.37 -22.46 9.44
C TYR A 527 14.78 -20.99 9.60
N VAL A 528 14.67 -20.47 10.83
CA VAL A 528 14.87 -19.04 11.16
C VAL A 528 16.31 -18.54 10.96
N ASP A 529 17.33 -19.35 11.24
CA ASP A 529 18.73 -18.88 11.45
C ASP A 529 19.73 -19.06 10.28
N ARG A 530 19.29 -19.35 9.04
CA ARG A 530 20.22 -19.64 7.93
C ARG A 530 20.35 -18.46 6.95
N ARG A 531 21.59 -18.12 6.57
CA ARG A 531 21.92 -17.06 5.58
C ARG A 531 21.28 -17.27 4.20
N TRP A 532 20.97 -18.51 3.81
CA TRP A 532 20.31 -18.83 2.54
C TRP A 532 18.80 -18.54 2.55
N ARG A 533 18.21 -18.14 3.69
CA ARG A 533 16.81 -17.72 3.81
C ARG A 533 16.43 -16.61 2.84
N SER A 534 17.36 -15.70 2.49
CA SER A 534 17.08 -14.62 1.54
C SER A 534 16.80 -15.13 0.11
N TRP A 535 17.24 -16.33 -0.21
CA TRP A 535 17.12 -16.91 -1.55
C TRP A 535 15.87 -17.78 -1.71
N ILE A 536 15.22 -18.16 -0.59
CA ILE A 536 14.00 -18.96 -0.62
C ILE A 536 12.81 -18.03 -0.86
N PRO A 537 12.03 -18.25 -1.92
CA PRO A 537 10.80 -17.52 -2.07
C PRO A 537 9.84 -17.86 -0.94
N GLY A 538 9.37 -16.86 -0.20
CA GLY A 538 8.53 -17.11 0.95
C GLY A 538 7.39 -16.14 1.06
N GLY A 539 6.27 -16.60 1.61
CA GLY A 539 5.02 -15.88 1.78
C GLY A 539 5.11 -14.42 2.25
N ILE A 540 3.98 -13.71 2.23
CA ILE A 540 3.76 -12.55 3.11
C ILE A 540 4.25 -12.99 4.48
N ALA A 541 5.41 -12.51 4.89
CA ALA A 541 6.11 -12.99 6.07
C ALA A 541 5.43 -12.41 7.31
N VAL A 542 4.16 -12.73 7.52
CA VAL A 542 3.50 -12.41 8.78
C VAL A 542 4.01 -13.42 9.80
N ALA A 543 4.74 -12.86 10.75
CA ALA A 543 5.25 -13.46 11.96
C ALA A 543 6.39 -14.49 11.77
N ILE A 544 7.60 -13.95 11.79
CA ILE A 544 8.68 -14.54 12.61
C ILE A 544 9.26 -13.36 13.39
N GLY A 545 8.85 -13.24 14.64
CA GLY A 545 9.56 -12.43 15.61
C GLY A 545 10.87 -13.13 15.92
N GLU A 546 11.97 -12.58 15.44
CA GLU A 546 13.21 -12.39 16.20
C GLU A 546 14.18 -11.50 15.40
N CYS A 547 14.91 -10.67 16.15
CA CYS A 547 15.76 -9.58 15.72
C CYS A 547 16.60 -9.86 14.45
N THR A 548 16.25 -9.20 13.35
CA THR A 548 17.27 -8.56 12.51
C THR A 548 16.72 -7.23 12.05
N VAL A 549 17.24 -6.21 12.70
CA VAL A 549 17.18 -4.80 12.35
C VAL A 549 17.40 -4.60 10.85
N SER A 550 16.60 -3.72 10.26
CA SER A 550 16.79 -3.09 8.95
C SER A 550 16.48 -3.96 7.72
N SER A 551 15.28 -3.70 7.16
CA SER A 551 15.01 -3.68 5.71
C SER A 551 14.73 -5.01 4.97
N GLN A 552 14.03 -6.00 5.56
CA GLN A 552 13.81 -7.28 4.86
C GLN A 552 12.44 -7.96 5.02
N ARG A 553 11.85 -8.27 3.85
CA ARG A 553 11.53 -9.65 3.36
C ARG A 553 10.05 -10.14 3.30
N VAL A 554 9.23 -9.56 2.42
CA VAL A 554 8.03 -10.21 1.82
C VAL A 554 8.33 -10.61 0.37
N VAL A 555 8.13 -11.88 0.01
CA VAL A 555 8.76 -12.44 -1.21
C VAL A 555 7.80 -13.23 -2.14
N SER A 556 6.78 -13.93 -1.65
CA SER A 556 5.97 -14.86 -2.47
C SER A 556 4.81 -14.17 -3.18
N GLY A 557 4.09 -13.29 -2.48
CA GLY A 557 3.09 -12.42 -3.11
C GLY A 557 3.67 -11.57 -4.24
N LEU A 558 4.98 -11.31 -4.25
CA LEU A 558 5.68 -10.60 -5.33
C LEU A 558 5.98 -11.48 -6.54
N ILE A 559 6.17 -12.79 -6.37
CA ILE A 559 6.30 -13.74 -7.48
C ILE A 559 4.98 -13.84 -8.23
N GLY A 560 3.86 -13.96 -7.51
CA GLY A 560 2.52 -13.85 -8.11
C GLY A 560 2.37 -12.52 -8.86
N GLN A 561 2.73 -11.40 -8.23
CA GLN A 561 2.71 -10.09 -8.90
C GLN A 561 3.60 -10.01 -10.14
N GLY A 562 4.77 -10.65 -10.13
CA GLY A 562 5.64 -10.75 -11.30
C GLY A 562 5.07 -11.62 -12.42
N MET A 563 4.28 -12.64 -12.07
CA MET A 563 3.67 -13.59 -13.02
C MET A 563 2.50 -12.99 -13.80
N TYR A 564 1.62 -12.22 -13.16
CA TYR A 564 0.46 -11.62 -13.86
C TYR A 564 0.79 -10.29 -14.55
N ASN A 565 1.84 -9.59 -14.10
CA ASN A 565 2.31 -8.37 -14.77
C ASN A 565 3.12 -8.71 -16.02
N VAL A 566 2.95 -7.94 -17.09
CA VAL A 566 3.73 -8.14 -18.31
C VAL A 566 5.22 -7.85 -18.07
N PRO A 567 6.14 -8.55 -18.76
CA PRO A 567 7.58 -8.41 -18.54
C PRO A 567 8.10 -6.98 -18.68
N SER A 568 7.49 -6.18 -19.56
CA SER A 568 7.88 -4.80 -19.83
C SER A 568 7.88 -3.90 -18.60
N PHE A 569 6.89 -4.05 -17.72
CA PHE A 569 6.81 -3.31 -16.47
C PHE A 569 7.77 -3.87 -15.41
N THR A 570 7.92 -5.19 -15.37
CA THR A 570 8.75 -5.86 -14.36
C THR A 570 10.24 -5.59 -14.60
N LEU A 571 10.70 -5.60 -15.85
CA LEU A 571 12.09 -5.33 -16.20
C LEU A 571 12.52 -3.89 -15.88
N ALA A 572 11.63 -2.92 -16.07
CA ALA A 572 11.90 -1.53 -15.69
C ALA A 572 12.10 -1.37 -14.17
N ARG A 573 11.26 -2.05 -13.37
CA ARG A 573 11.43 -2.10 -11.91
C ARG A 573 12.70 -2.85 -11.50
N ALA A 574 13.02 -3.95 -12.19
CA ALA A 574 14.26 -4.70 -11.99
C ALA A 574 15.50 -3.83 -12.18
N LEU A 575 15.51 -3.01 -13.25
CA LEU A 575 16.58 -2.04 -13.47
C LEU A 575 16.71 -1.07 -12.29
N GLY A 576 15.60 -0.54 -11.79
CA GLY A 576 15.59 0.30 -10.59
C GLY A 576 16.17 -0.38 -9.36
N GLY A 577 15.82 -1.65 -9.13
CA GLY A 577 16.37 -2.44 -8.02
C GLY A 577 17.87 -2.71 -8.14
N VAL A 578 18.35 -3.01 -9.34
CA VAL A 578 19.79 -3.17 -9.62
C VAL A 578 20.54 -1.86 -9.40
N LEU A 579 19.97 -0.72 -9.82
CA LEU A 579 20.53 0.60 -9.56
C LEU A 579 20.56 0.92 -8.05
N CYS A 580 19.53 0.52 -7.31
CA CYS A 580 19.49 0.65 -5.85
C CYS A 580 20.61 -0.18 -5.20
N TRP A 581 20.79 -1.44 -5.60
CA TRP A 581 21.89 -2.27 -5.13
C TRP A 581 23.26 -1.68 -5.47
N TYR A 582 23.44 -1.18 -6.69
CA TYR A 582 24.68 -0.53 -7.09
C TYR A 582 24.97 0.73 -6.26
N TRP A 583 23.95 1.56 -6.00
CA TRP A 583 24.07 2.78 -5.20
C TRP A 583 24.44 2.51 -3.73
N THR A 584 23.80 1.53 -3.12
CA THR A 584 23.94 1.23 -1.70
C THR A 584 25.12 0.31 -1.41
N ALA A 585 25.27 -0.78 -2.18
CA ALA A 585 26.30 -1.78 -1.94
C ALA A 585 27.66 -1.42 -2.54
N VAL A 586 27.68 -0.83 -3.74
CA VAL A 586 28.94 -0.50 -4.46
C VAL A 586 29.37 0.92 -4.17
N LEU A 587 28.49 1.90 -4.36
CA LEU A 587 28.82 3.32 -4.16
C LEU A 587 28.76 3.76 -2.70
N LYS A 588 28.12 2.99 -1.80
CA LYS A 588 27.95 3.28 -0.36
C LYS A 588 27.44 4.71 -0.10
N LYS A 589 26.56 5.20 -0.96
CA LYS A 589 25.94 6.53 -0.84
C LYS A 589 24.69 6.47 0.03
N SER A 590 24.20 7.64 0.44
CA SER A 590 23.03 7.75 1.32
C SER A 590 21.74 7.28 0.65
N ASP A 591 20.91 6.59 1.44
CA ASP A 591 19.58 6.13 1.03
C ASP A 591 18.62 7.30 0.80
N THR A 592 18.78 8.40 1.53
CA THR A 592 17.97 9.61 1.39
C THR A 592 18.06 10.19 -0.03
N GLN A 593 19.26 10.29 -0.60
CA GLN A 593 19.43 10.80 -1.97
C GLN A 593 18.80 9.87 -3.01
N LEU A 594 18.83 8.56 -2.76
CA LEU A 594 18.20 7.56 -3.62
C LEU A 594 16.68 7.73 -3.64
N ILE A 595 16.06 7.91 -2.47
CA ILE A 595 14.61 8.15 -2.33
C ILE A 595 14.20 9.44 -3.03
N ILE A 596 15.00 10.50 -2.90
CA ILE A 596 14.75 11.80 -3.55
C ILE A 596 14.83 11.68 -5.08
N LEU A 597 15.85 11.00 -5.59
CA LEU A 597 16.00 10.72 -7.03
C LEU A 597 14.81 9.93 -7.57
N ALA A 598 14.44 8.85 -6.88
CA ALA A 598 13.32 8.00 -7.27
C ALA A 598 11.97 8.75 -7.24
N SER A 599 11.78 9.59 -6.21
CA SER A 599 10.60 10.46 -6.10
C SER A 599 10.55 11.47 -7.25
N GLY A 600 11.68 12.07 -7.62
CA GLY A 600 11.77 12.95 -8.79
C GLY A 600 11.32 12.24 -10.08
N PHE A 601 11.74 11.00 -10.31
CA PHE A 601 11.30 10.24 -11.48
C PHE A 601 9.79 9.96 -11.48
N ILE A 602 9.23 9.51 -10.36
CA ILE A 602 7.80 9.21 -10.24
C ILE A 602 6.95 10.47 -10.41
N LEU A 603 7.36 11.58 -9.77
CA LEU A 603 6.66 12.86 -9.85
C LEU A 603 6.73 13.47 -11.25
N GLY A 604 7.89 13.40 -11.90
CA GLY A 604 8.07 13.96 -13.25
C GLY A 604 7.15 13.29 -14.26
N GLU A 605 7.15 11.96 -14.31
CA GLU A 605 6.28 11.22 -15.22
C GLU A 605 4.81 11.34 -14.82
N GLY A 606 4.49 11.24 -13.52
CA GLY A 606 3.12 11.39 -13.03
C GLY A 606 2.52 12.77 -13.35
N PHE A 607 3.26 13.86 -13.13
CA PHE A 607 2.79 15.21 -13.42
C PHE A 607 2.69 15.47 -14.93
N LEU A 608 3.73 15.12 -15.70
CA LEU A 608 3.75 15.37 -17.15
C LEU A 608 2.84 14.40 -17.93
N SER A 609 2.40 13.29 -17.33
CA SER A 609 1.35 12.45 -17.92
C SER A 609 0.02 13.20 -18.13
N VAL A 610 -0.27 14.20 -17.29
CA VAL A 610 -1.44 15.08 -17.45
C VAL A 610 -1.29 15.94 -18.71
N VAL A 611 -0.07 16.35 -19.04
CA VAL A 611 0.21 17.05 -20.30
C VAL A 611 -0.05 16.12 -21.49
N ASN A 612 0.43 14.88 -21.45
CA ASN A 612 0.12 13.89 -22.49
C ASN A 612 -1.39 13.66 -22.64
N LEU A 613 -2.13 13.64 -21.53
CA LEU A 613 -3.58 13.55 -21.54
C LEU A 613 -4.21 14.77 -22.23
N ALA A 614 -3.73 15.98 -21.93
CA ALA A 614 -4.19 17.19 -22.62
C ALA A 614 -3.87 17.14 -24.12
N LEU A 615 -2.67 16.69 -24.51
CA LEU A 615 -2.28 16.51 -25.92
C LEU A 615 -3.19 15.49 -26.63
N GLN A 616 -3.53 14.38 -25.96
CA GLN A 616 -4.44 13.36 -26.46
C GLN A 616 -5.86 13.91 -26.66
N GLN A 617 -6.38 14.67 -25.69
CA GLN A 617 -7.70 15.31 -25.80
C GLN A 617 -7.75 16.35 -26.92
N LEU A 618 -6.64 17.06 -27.15
CA LEU A 618 -6.46 17.98 -28.28
C LEU A 618 -6.23 17.25 -29.62
N LYS A 619 -6.21 15.91 -29.63
CA LYS A 619 -6.01 15.05 -30.81
C LYS A 619 -4.73 15.38 -31.60
N ILE A 620 -3.67 15.76 -30.89
CA ILE A 620 -2.37 16.01 -31.52
C ILE A 620 -1.79 14.67 -31.99
N PRO A 621 -1.38 14.55 -33.27
CA PRO A 621 -0.89 13.30 -33.81
C PRO A 621 0.43 12.88 -33.16
N HIS A 622 0.60 11.57 -32.98
CA HIS A 622 1.90 10.97 -32.69
C HIS A 622 2.82 11.08 -33.92
N LEU A 623 4.13 11.21 -33.70
CA LEU A 623 5.15 11.37 -34.75
C LEU A 623 5.71 10.03 -35.24
#